data_AF-K2C3F4-F1
#
_entry.id   AF-K2C3F4-F1
#
_cell.length_a   1.000
_cell.length_b   1.000
_cell.length_c   1.000
_cell.angle_alpha   90.00
_cell.angle_beta   90.00
_cell.angle_gamma   90.00
#
_symmetry.space_group_name_H-M   'P 1'
#
loop_
_entity.id
_entity.type
_entity.pdbx_description
1 polymer ?
#
loop_
_entity_poly.entity_id
_entity_poly.type
_entity_poly.pdbx_seq_one_letter_code
_entity_poly.pdbx_strand_id
1 'polypeptide(L)'
;MITPGSALWNYLSPQQKKLASDGTWLFEDRKNHPTQDLSDYSYLVFPFAKLYEGFLKQLFRDLHIIEERDYQSDHFRLGKVLSPNLARRLGKRSAYQQVSDRFGEKLAQQLWIAWKQGRNLVFHYFPHNIRALTLDEAVERISLTVDAMEAAVRVLHPSK
;
A
#
# COMPACT_ATOMS: atom_id res chain seq x y z
N MET A 1 -0.23 -10.86 -7.42
CA MET A 1 -1.65 -10.41 -7.36
C MET A 1 -2.30 -10.98 -6.10
N ILE A 2 -3.39 -10.37 -5.61
CA ILE A 2 -4.07 -10.84 -4.39
C ILE A 2 -4.97 -12.02 -4.75
N THR A 3 -4.69 -13.20 -4.19
CA THR A 3 -5.46 -14.42 -4.44
C THR A 3 -6.84 -14.36 -3.76
N PRO A 4 -7.96 -14.51 -4.49
CA PRO A 4 -9.29 -14.62 -3.89
C PRO A 4 -9.36 -15.74 -2.85
N GLY A 5 -9.97 -15.45 -1.70
CA GLY A 5 -10.08 -16.39 -0.58
C GLY A 5 -8.84 -16.47 0.34
N SER A 6 -7.72 -15.83 -0.02
CA SER A 6 -6.57 -15.69 0.87
C SER A 6 -6.93 -14.91 2.15
N ALA A 7 -6.09 -15.02 3.20
CA ALA A 7 -6.28 -14.26 4.43
C ALA A 7 -6.35 -12.75 4.17
N LEU A 8 -5.45 -12.22 3.32
CA LEU A 8 -5.49 -10.83 2.90
C LEU A 8 -6.82 -10.51 2.19
N TRP A 9 -7.22 -11.32 1.20
CA TRP A 9 -8.49 -11.11 0.51
C TRP A 9 -9.67 -11.04 1.47
N ASN A 10 -9.75 -11.94 2.44
CA ASN A 10 -10.86 -11.98 3.39
C ASN A 10 -10.89 -10.77 4.33
N TYR A 11 -9.72 -10.20 4.66
CA TYR A 11 -9.59 -9.00 5.46
C TYR A 11 -10.01 -7.71 4.71
N LEU A 12 -9.91 -7.69 3.38
CA LEU A 12 -10.28 -6.52 2.58
C LEU A 12 -11.80 -6.26 2.57
N SER A 13 -12.17 -4.99 2.68
CA SER A 13 -13.53 -4.49 2.43
C SER A 13 -13.98 -4.74 0.99
N PRO A 14 -15.30 -4.71 0.71
CA PRO A 14 -15.82 -4.89 -0.65
C PRO A 14 -15.23 -3.90 -1.67
N GLN A 15 -15.03 -2.64 -1.29
CA GLN A 15 -14.47 -1.63 -2.19
C GLN A 15 -12.98 -1.86 -2.47
N GLN A 16 -12.21 -2.31 -1.48
CA GLN A 16 -10.80 -2.69 -1.68
C GLN A 16 -10.68 -3.93 -2.57
N LYS A 17 -11.56 -4.94 -2.40
CA LYS A 17 -11.62 -6.12 -3.28
C LYS A 17 -11.86 -5.72 -4.73
N LYS A 18 -12.78 -4.76 -4.96
CA LYS A 18 -13.02 -4.21 -6.30
C LYS A 18 -11.77 -3.58 -6.90
N LEU A 19 -11.04 -2.75 -6.14
CA LEU A 19 -9.77 -2.16 -6.60
C LEU A 19 -8.71 -3.23 -6.92
N ALA A 20 -8.66 -4.32 -6.15
CA ALA A 20 -7.74 -5.44 -6.41
C ALA A 20 -8.08 -6.14 -7.73
N SER A 21 -9.38 -6.39 -7.97
CA SER A 21 -9.87 -6.99 -9.21
C SER A 21 -9.63 -6.07 -10.41
N ASP A 22 -9.93 -4.78 -10.30
CA ASP A 22 -9.73 -3.79 -11.36
C ASP A 22 -8.23 -3.69 -11.73
N GLY A 23 -7.34 -3.65 -10.73
CA GLY A 23 -5.90 -3.63 -10.96
C GLY A 23 -5.35 -4.92 -11.58
N THR A 24 -5.89 -6.08 -11.18
CA THR A 24 -5.53 -7.37 -11.79
C THR A 24 -6.00 -7.40 -13.25
N TRP A 25 -7.23 -6.95 -13.52
CA TRP A 25 -7.76 -6.89 -14.88
C TRP A 25 -6.94 -5.97 -15.79
N LEU A 26 -6.58 -4.76 -15.33
CA LEU A 26 -5.73 -3.84 -16.08
C LEU A 26 -4.36 -4.43 -16.42
N PHE A 27 -3.77 -5.18 -15.49
CA PHE A 27 -2.50 -5.85 -15.73
C PHE A 27 -2.62 -6.96 -16.78
N GLU A 28 -3.65 -7.80 -16.69
CA GLU A 28 -3.89 -8.87 -17.67
C GLU A 28 -4.25 -8.31 -19.05
N ASP A 29 -5.05 -7.25 -19.12
CA ASP A 29 -5.36 -6.54 -20.36
C ASP A 29 -4.09 -6.03 -21.03
N ARG A 30 -3.20 -5.37 -20.28
CA ARG A 30 -1.92 -4.89 -20.83
C ARG A 30 -1.04 -6.03 -21.34
N LYS A 31 -1.02 -7.18 -20.67
CA LYS A 31 -0.30 -8.37 -21.13
C LYS A 31 -0.86 -8.95 -22.42
N ASN A 32 -2.18 -8.97 -22.56
CA ASN A 32 -2.87 -9.53 -23.73
C ASN A 32 -2.83 -8.59 -24.95
N HIS A 33 -2.58 -7.30 -24.73
CA HIS A 33 -2.49 -6.28 -25.78
C HIS A 33 -1.11 -5.58 -25.77
N PRO A 34 -0.02 -6.27 -26.14
CA PRO A 34 1.34 -5.72 -26.07
C PRO A 34 1.68 -4.72 -27.20
N THR A 35 0.76 -4.47 -28.14
CA THR A 35 1.05 -3.93 -29.48
C THR A 35 1.69 -2.54 -29.54
N GLN A 36 1.75 -1.81 -28.43
CA GLN A 36 2.54 -0.58 -28.29
C GLN A 36 3.17 -0.52 -26.90
N ASP A 37 4.46 -0.21 -26.84
CA ASP A 37 5.13 0.11 -25.57
C ASP A 37 4.75 1.51 -25.12
N LEU A 38 4.22 1.59 -23.90
CA LEU A 38 3.92 2.87 -23.26
C LEU A 38 5.20 3.44 -22.65
N SER A 39 5.29 4.78 -22.61
CA SER A 39 6.41 5.47 -21.99
C SER A 39 6.43 5.36 -20.46
N ASP A 40 5.31 5.01 -19.83
CA ASP A 40 5.17 4.87 -18.38
C ASP A 40 4.05 3.88 -18.02
N TYR A 41 4.36 2.92 -17.14
CA TYR A 41 3.46 1.88 -16.65
C TYR A 41 2.92 2.17 -15.24
N SER A 42 3.20 3.37 -14.69
CA SER A 42 2.70 3.81 -13.38
C SER A 42 1.19 3.63 -13.19
N TYR A 43 0.40 3.76 -14.27
CA TYR A 43 -1.05 3.58 -14.23
C TYR A 43 -1.50 2.19 -13.75
N LEU A 44 -0.69 1.15 -13.97
CA LEU A 44 -0.97 -0.22 -13.49
C LEU A 44 -0.89 -0.30 -11.96
N VAL A 45 -0.09 0.57 -11.34
CA VAL A 45 0.11 0.59 -9.89
C VAL A 45 -1.04 1.33 -9.18
N PHE A 46 -1.75 2.23 -9.86
CA PHE A 46 -2.72 3.13 -9.23
C PHE A 46 -3.85 2.44 -8.46
N PRO A 47 -4.50 1.37 -8.97
CA PRO A 47 -5.53 0.66 -8.21
C PRO A 47 -4.98 0.07 -6.91
N PHE A 48 -3.78 -0.51 -6.96
CA PHE A 48 -3.10 -1.08 -5.80
C PHE A 48 -2.63 -0.01 -4.82
N ALA A 49 -2.14 1.13 -5.30
CA ALA A 49 -1.76 2.27 -4.46
C ALA A 49 -2.96 2.81 -3.68
N LYS A 50 -4.13 2.94 -4.33
CA LYS A 50 -5.37 3.39 -3.71
C LYS A 50 -5.91 2.36 -2.72
N LEU A 51 -5.89 1.08 -3.10
CA LEU A 51 -6.23 -0.04 -2.22
C LEU A 51 -5.36 -0.01 -0.96
N TYR A 52 -4.05 0.14 -1.12
CA TYR A 52 -3.08 0.16 -0.03
C TYR A 52 -3.29 1.31 0.95
N GLU A 53 -3.62 2.49 0.44
CA GLU A 53 -3.96 3.65 1.28
C GLU A 53 -5.21 3.36 2.13
N GLY A 54 -6.25 2.77 1.52
CA GLY A 54 -7.44 2.32 2.26
C GLY A 54 -7.14 1.22 3.27
N PHE A 55 -6.32 0.23 2.88
CA PHE A 55 -5.89 -0.87 3.75
C PHE A 55 -5.15 -0.35 4.99
N LEU A 56 -4.19 0.56 4.82
CA LEU A 56 -3.45 1.14 5.95
C LEU A 56 -4.37 1.92 6.90
N LYS A 57 -5.35 2.67 6.37
CA LYS A 57 -6.36 3.34 7.21
C LYS A 57 -7.17 2.35 8.03
N GLN A 58 -7.68 1.29 7.38
CA GLN A 58 -8.43 0.22 8.05
C GLN A 58 -7.57 -0.47 9.12
N LEU A 59 -6.36 -0.90 8.75
CA LEU A 59 -5.38 -1.53 9.63
C LEU A 59 -5.11 -0.69 10.88
N PHE A 60 -4.83 0.60 10.72
CA PHE A 60 -4.53 1.48 11.86
C PHE A 60 -5.75 1.74 12.74
N ARG A 61 -6.95 1.77 12.17
CA ARG A 61 -8.20 1.86 12.93
C ARG A 61 -8.43 0.59 13.75
N ASP A 62 -8.31 -0.58 13.12
CA ASP A 62 -8.50 -1.88 13.76
C ASP A 62 -7.48 -2.12 14.89
N LEU A 63 -6.29 -1.56 14.74
CA LEU A 63 -5.25 -1.54 15.77
C LEU A 63 -5.40 -0.43 16.82
N HIS A 64 -6.44 0.40 16.76
CA HIS A 64 -6.60 1.56 17.63
C HIS A 64 -5.38 2.52 17.64
N ILE A 65 -4.65 2.60 16.51
CA ILE A 65 -3.58 3.57 16.25
C ILE A 65 -4.19 4.92 15.87
N ILE A 66 -5.33 4.88 15.18
CA ILE A 66 -6.14 6.04 14.79
C ILE A 66 -7.59 5.83 15.24
N GLU A 67 -8.33 6.94 15.40
CA GLU A 67 -9.74 6.90 15.78
C GLU A 67 -10.66 6.96 14.55
N GLU A 68 -11.97 6.77 14.74
CA GLU A 68 -12.96 6.84 13.66
C GLU A 68 -12.89 8.18 12.90
N ARG A 69 -12.70 9.28 13.63
CA ARG A 69 -12.57 10.62 13.03
C ARG A 69 -11.39 10.71 12.06
N ASP A 70 -10.28 10.04 12.36
CA ASP A 70 -9.09 10.04 11.51
C ASP A 70 -9.32 9.15 10.27
N TYR A 71 -9.98 8.01 10.48
CA TYR A 71 -10.34 7.09 9.41
C TYR A 71 -11.21 7.78 8.35
N GLN A 72 -12.24 8.51 8.79
CA GLN A 72 -13.18 9.27 7.94
C GLN A 72 -12.61 10.60 7.43
N SER A 73 -11.47 11.08 7.95
CA SER A 73 -10.94 12.39 7.59
C SER A 73 -10.27 12.39 6.21
N ASP A 74 -10.63 13.39 5.41
CA ASP A 74 -9.92 13.76 4.17
C ASP A 74 -8.57 14.44 4.42
N HIS A 75 -8.33 14.89 5.66
CA HIS A 75 -7.09 15.56 6.05
C HIS A 75 -6.09 14.62 6.73
N PHE A 76 -6.46 13.38 7.03
CA PHE A 76 -5.54 12.41 7.62
C PHE A 76 -4.44 12.01 6.62
N ARG A 77 -3.17 12.26 6.99
CA ARG A 77 -2.02 12.06 6.10
C ARG A 77 -1.24 10.80 6.51
N LEU A 78 -1.54 9.67 5.86
CA LEU A 78 -0.82 8.41 6.08
C LEU A 78 0.70 8.55 5.97
N GLY A 79 1.18 9.23 4.93
CA GLY A 79 2.60 9.48 4.74
C GLY A 79 3.29 10.22 5.89
N LYS A 80 2.55 11.03 6.66
CA LYS A 80 3.10 11.73 7.83
C LYS A 80 3.23 10.80 9.02
N VAL A 81 2.18 10.04 9.33
CA VAL A 81 2.14 9.16 10.52
C VAL A 81 2.96 7.89 10.36
N LEU A 82 3.14 7.42 9.12
CA LEU A 82 3.90 6.21 8.81
C LEU A 82 5.38 6.49 8.51
N SER A 83 5.81 7.76 8.52
CA SER A 83 7.20 8.10 8.23
C SER A 83 8.13 7.82 9.43
N PRO A 84 9.20 7.01 9.27
CA PRO A 84 10.19 6.79 10.33
C PRO A 84 10.89 8.09 10.72
N ASN A 85 11.14 8.98 9.76
CA ASN A 85 11.79 10.28 10.00
C ASN A 85 10.98 11.19 10.92
N LEU A 86 9.66 10.97 11.00
CA LEU A 86 8.77 11.74 11.86
C LEU A 86 8.40 11.00 13.15
N ALA A 87 8.79 9.74 13.30
CA ALA A 87 8.36 8.88 14.41
C ALA A 87 8.71 9.50 15.77
N ARG A 88 9.98 9.92 15.96
CA ARG A 88 10.45 10.58 17.18
C ARG A 88 9.65 11.85 17.52
N ARG A 89 9.33 12.68 16.51
CA ARG A 89 8.59 13.93 16.70
C ARG A 89 7.11 13.69 17.01
N LEU A 90 6.52 12.65 16.42
CA LEU A 90 5.10 12.33 16.58
C LEU A 90 4.83 11.53 17.86
N GLY A 91 5.82 10.82 18.38
CA GLY A 91 5.70 9.99 19.59
C GLY A 91 4.56 8.98 19.43
N LYS A 92 3.65 8.94 20.41
CA LYS A 92 2.48 8.05 20.41
C LYS A 92 1.52 8.27 19.23
N ARG A 93 1.63 9.37 18.47
CA ARG A 93 0.83 9.60 17.25
C ARG A 93 1.48 9.03 15.98
N SER A 94 2.68 8.45 16.09
CA SER A 94 3.36 7.79 14.99
C SER A 94 2.77 6.39 14.77
N ALA A 95 2.15 6.15 13.62
CA ALA A 95 1.75 4.81 13.24
C ALA A 95 2.98 3.90 13.05
N TYR A 96 4.06 4.44 12.51
CA TYR A 96 5.33 3.72 12.37
C TYR A 96 5.85 3.21 13.73
N GLN A 97 5.92 4.10 14.74
CA GLN A 97 6.43 3.73 16.06
C GLN A 97 5.52 2.69 16.71
N GLN A 98 4.20 2.90 16.64
CA GLN A 98 3.25 1.98 17.27
C GLN A 98 3.27 0.59 16.61
N VAL A 99 3.41 0.49 15.29
CA VAL A 99 3.58 -0.81 14.62
C VAL A 99 4.92 -1.43 15.01
N SER A 100 6.00 -0.64 15.04
CA SER A 100 7.33 -1.11 15.41
C SER A 100 7.36 -1.69 16.82
N ASP A 101 6.74 -1.01 17.78
CA ASP A 101 6.74 -1.42 19.19
C ASP A 101 5.90 -2.69 19.42
N ARG A 102 4.79 -2.84 18.68
CA ARG A 102 3.85 -3.97 18.86
C ARG A 102 4.20 -5.20 18.05
N PHE A 103 4.76 -5.01 16.85
CA PHE A 103 4.91 -6.07 15.83
C PHE A 103 6.32 -6.14 15.24
N GLY A 104 7.24 -5.30 15.73
CA GLY A 104 8.62 -5.25 15.29
C GLY A 104 8.89 -4.23 14.17
N GLU A 105 10.09 -3.65 14.21
CA GLU A 105 10.54 -2.63 13.26
C GLU A 105 10.49 -3.11 11.80
N LYS A 106 10.75 -4.40 11.57
CA LYS A 106 10.70 -5.00 10.23
C LYS A 106 9.34 -4.78 9.56
N LEU A 107 8.23 -5.00 10.27
CA LEU A 107 6.89 -4.79 9.71
C LEU A 107 6.63 -3.30 9.47
N ALA A 108 6.95 -2.44 10.43
CA ALA A 108 6.78 -0.99 10.30
C ALA A 108 7.54 -0.44 9.09
N GLN A 109 8.77 -0.89 8.90
CA GLN A 109 9.62 -0.50 7.77
C GLN A 109 9.09 -1.03 6.44
N GLN A 110 8.60 -2.27 6.40
CA GLN A 110 7.99 -2.84 5.20
C GLN A 110 6.74 -2.03 4.78
N LEU A 111 5.87 -1.67 5.73
CA LEU A 111 4.70 -0.83 5.44
C LEU A 111 5.09 0.56 4.93
N TRP A 112 6.08 1.18 5.54
CA TRP A 112 6.59 2.49 5.10
C TRP A 112 7.19 2.43 3.68
N ILE A 113 8.04 1.44 3.41
CA ILE A 113 8.68 1.28 2.09
C ILE A 113 7.63 1.06 1.01
N ALA A 114 6.66 0.19 1.25
CA ALA A 114 5.56 -0.05 0.30
C ALA A 114 4.74 1.24 0.05
N TRP A 115 4.40 2.00 1.10
CA TRP A 115 3.72 3.29 0.92
C TRP A 115 4.56 4.28 0.10
N LYS A 116 5.86 4.39 0.41
CA LYS A 116 6.74 5.33 -0.28
C LYS A 116 6.93 4.95 -1.75
N GLN A 117 7.23 3.69 -2.05
CA GLN A 117 7.59 3.24 -3.39
C GLN A 117 6.37 2.92 -4.26
N GLY A 118 5.31 2.34 -3.70
CA GLY A 118 4.11 1.93 -4.43
C GLY A 118 3.06 3.03 -4.54
N ARG A 119 3.06 4.01 -3.63
CA ARG A 119 2.11 5.13 -3.65
C ARG A 119 2.82 6.47 -3.83
N ASN A 120 3.71 6.89 -2.94
CA ASN A 120 4.22 8.26 -2.98
C ASN A 120 5.01 8.58 -4.25
N LEU A 121 6.05 7.81 -4.55
CA LEU A 121 6.96 8.10 -5.66
C LEU A 121 6.34 7.89 -7.04
N VAL A 122 5.33 7.03 -7.14
CA VAL A 122 4.56 6.77 -8.37
C VAL A 122 3.79 8.01 -8.86
N PHE A 123 3.35 8.89 -7.94
CA PHE A 123 2.61 10.11 -8.30
C PHE A 123 3.49 11.36 -8.38
N HIS A 124 4.79 11.28 -8.05
CA HIS A 124 5.66 12.45 -8.03
C HIS A 124 6.42 12.61 -9.35
N TYR A 125 6.16 13.73 -10.04
CA TYR A 125 6.97 14.18 -11.16
C TYR A 125 8.23 14.89 -10.66
N PHE A 126 9.42 14.40 -11.05
CA PHE A 126 10.68 15.11 -10.79
C PHE A 126 11.24 15.65 -12.12
N PRO A 127 11.46 16.97 -12.28
CA PRO A 127 11.91 17.56 -13.54
C PRO A 127 13.21 16.96 -14.12
N HIS A 128 14.09 16.45 -13.26
CA HIS A 128 15.38 15.85 -13.66
C HIS A 128 15.32 14.32 -13.79
N ASN A 129 14.19 13.70 -13.44
CA ASN A 129 13.95 12.27 -13.56
C ASN A 129 12.43 12.02 -13.46
N ILE A 130 11.75 11.86 -14.59
CA ILE A 130 10.29 11.64 -14.61
C ILE A 130 9.89 10.42 -13.78
N ARG A 131 10.83 9.48 -13.52
CA ARG A 131 10.61 8.21 -12.82
C ARG A 131 9.47 7.40 -13.44
N ALA A 132 9.37 7.47 -14.76
CA ALA A 132 8.51 6.58 -15.52
C ALA A 132 8.89 5.13 -15.17
N LEU A 133 7.87 4.30 -14.93
CA LEU A 133 8.09 2.89 -14.64
C LEU A 133 8.03 2.11 -15.94
N THR A 134 8.96 1.18 -16.10
CA THR A 134 8.81 0.03 -17.01
C THR A 134 7.70 -0.90 -16.51
N LEU A 135 7.27 -1.84 -17.36
CA LEU A 135 6.29 -2.85 -16.98
C LEU A 135 6.77 -3.68 -15.77
N ASP A 136 8.03 -4.11 -15.79
CA ASP A 136 8.62 -4.91 -14.71
C ASP A 136 8.68 -4.12 -13.41
N GLU A 137 9.12 -2.85 -13.45
CA GLU A 137 9.12 -2.00 -12.26
C GLU A 137 7.70 -1.79 -11.71
N ALA A 138 6.68 -1.65 -12.57
CA ALA A 138 5.29 -1.57 -12.13
C ALA A 138 4.85 -2.86 -11.40
N VAL A 139 5.22 -4.03 -11.92
CA VAL A 139 4.97 -5.34 -11.27
C VAL A 139 5.68 -5.44 -9.92
N GLU A 140 6.91 -4.96 -9.84
CA GLU A 140 7.65 -4.91 -8.57
C GLU A 140 6.96 -4.02 -7.54
N ARG A 141 6.44 -2.84 -7.95
CA ARG A 141 5.68 -1.96 -7.04
C ARG A 141 4.37 -2.59 -6.58
N ILE A 142 3.67 -3.30 -7.47
CA ILE A 142 2.44 -4.03 -7.12
C ILE A 142 2.77 -5.13 -6.12
N SER A 143 3.79 -5.95 -6.40
CA SER A 143 4.21 -7.06 -5.53
C SER A 143 4.63 -6.56 -4.15
N LEU A 144 5.50 -5.54 -4.09
CA LEU A 144 5.91 -4.89 -2.85
C LEU A 144 4.71 -4.43 -2.00
N THR A 145 3.70 -3.88 -2.65
CA THR A 145 2.48 -3.39 -2.00
C THR A 145 1.64 -4.55 -1.44
N VAL A 146 1.43 -5.60 -2.24
CA VAL A 146 0.69 -6.80 -1.84
C VAL A 146 1.40 -7.51 -0.70
N ASP A 147 2.70 -7.75 -0.81
CA ASP A 147 3.51 -8.44 0.20
C ASP A 147 3.48 -7.72 1.55
N ALA A 148 3.48 -6.39 1.55
CA ALA A 148 3.36 -5.59 2.77
C ALA A 148 1.99 -5.77 3.45
N MET A 149 0.90 -5.87 2.68
CA MET A 149 -0.43 -6.14 3.23
C MET A 149 -0.54 -7.57 3.76
N GLU A 150 -0.01 -8.55 3.01
CA GLU A 150 0.00 -9.94 3.43
C GLU A 150 0.80 -10.14 4.72
N ALA A 151 1.98 -9.51 4.81
CA ALA A 151 2.80 -9.54 6.02
C ALA A 151 2.06 -8.98 7.23
N ALA A 152 1.35 -7.86 7.07
CA ALA A 152 0.55 -7.27 8.15
C ALA A 152 -0.60 -8.21 8.57
N VAL A 153 -1.39 -8.72 7.62
CA VAL A 153 -2.53 -9.61 7.93
C VAL A 153 -2.05 -10.90 8.60
N ARG A 154 -0.92 -11.46 8.17
CA ARG A 154 -0.32 -12.66 8.77
C ARG A 154 0.04 -12.48 10.24
N VAL A 155 0.54 -11.30 10.61
CA VAL A 155 0.89 -10.99 12.00
C VAL A 155 -0.35 -10.77 12.87
N LEU A 156 -1.43 -10.24 12.30
CA LEU A 156 -2.70 -10.04 13.02
C LEU A 156 -3.51 -11.32 13.20
N HIS A 157 -3.43 -12.21 12.22
CA HIS A 157 -4.15 -13.48 12.20
C HIS A 157 -3.16 -14.62 11.94
N PRO A 158 -2.31 -14.97 12.92
CA PRO A 158 -1.45 -16.13 12.77
C PRO A 158 -2.33 -17.36 12.55
N SER A 159 -2.12 -18.06 11.44
CA SER A 159 -2.74 -19.36 11.20
C SER A 159 -2.44 -20.25 12.41
N LYS A 160 -3.50 -20.84 13.00
CA LYS A 160 -3.36 -21.82 14.07
C LYS A 160 -2.57 -23.03 13.60
#